data_AF-A0A8J2T187-F1
#
_entry.id   AF-A0A8J2T187-F1
#
_cell.length_a   1.000
_cell.length_b   1.000
_cell.length_c   1.000
_cell.angle_alpha   90.00
_cell.angle_beta   90.00
_cell.angle_gamma   90.00
#
_symmetry.space_group_name_H-M   'P 1'
#
loop_
_entity.id
_entity.type
_entity.pdbx_description
1 polymer ?
#
loop_
_entity_poly.entity_id
_entity_poly.type
_entity_poly.pdbx_seq_one_letter_code
_entity_poly.pdbx_strand_id
1 'polypeptide(L)'
;MRRFALFVAARAALAEVVCGGHSAASCDLCPQGNGAAWCNGECTWLDNECTSGCYGDEQASCSGDSCEWIDATGSCRDALSDSVRTASVHLNYSPSVAQAAFWWQRVEPRDVAEATYFASNGFQYGYGGVQQPTDSLDRAIFSIWDTCDTEHNTCDADDLATTVACGTGVTCTGFGGEGTGRKSQLDAELGAGPYYYVTQAHEVGDRAQFSGYIWSQSLGWRFLSRIELKAAADIDGLYSFVEQWVAGEDAARSARYGPTYMSDASAPTTFHQIDEATFSYGTLENHKHVNAWECASNSIAISTGGDTVQAAASGTSFPYDPAAPPTELVDFAAKVPCLQAATATDAVEACLAAPAPTAVPTAAAPSPSPSPTMSPPDHVDCAALWDPVCGGDGTTYSNACRADAAGVTYVSGACAAQALNFNITSGAAPRTTSAALAAAVAVLAA
;
A
#
# COMPACT_ATOMS: atom_id res chain seq x y z
N MET A 1 20.09 74.43 0.87
CA MET A 1 19.32 73.52 1.74
C MET A 1 17.99 73.21 1.06
N ARG A 2 17.82 72.01 0.51
CA ARG A 2 16.53 71.32 0.31
C ARG A 2 16.86 69.87 -0.07
N ARG A 3 16.60 68.96 0.86
CA ARG A 3 16.86 67.52 0.76
C ARG A 3 15.88 66.92 -0.25
N PHE A 4 16.38 66.18 -1.23
CA PHE A 4 15.61 65.22 -1.99
C PHE A 4 15.40 63.99 -1.09
N ALA A 5 14.16 63.74 -0.67
CA ALA A 5 13.79 62.49 -0.02
C ALA A 5 13.42 61.50 -1.12
N LEU A 6 14.25 60.46 -1.27
CA LEU A 6 13.98 59.30 -2.09
C LEU A 6 12.92 58.46 -1.34
N PHE A 7 11.69 58.40 -1.86
CA PHE A 7 10.71 57.44 -1.37
C PHE A 7 11.08 56.06 -1.90
N VAL A 8 11.71 55.24 -1.05
CA VAL A 8 11.73 53.79 -1.24
C VAL A 8 10.36 53.30 -0.77
N ALA A 9 9.49 52.95 -1.72
CA ALA A 9 8.31 52.15 -1.41
C ALA A 9 8.81 50.75 -1.03
N ALA A 10 8.81 50.43 0.26
CA ALA A 10 8.87 49.05 0.70
C ALA A 10 7.62 48.37 0.16
N ARG A 11 7.79 47.48 -0.85
CA ARG A 11 6.78 46.47 -1.13
C ARG A 11 6.70 45.61 0.12
N ALA A 12 5.61 45.71 0.88
CA ALA A 12 5.24 44.66 1.79
C ALA A 12 5.12 43.38 0.96
N ALA A 13 5.93 42.37 1.26
CA ALA A 13 5.61 41.02 0.82
C ALA A 13 4.22 40.72 1.39
N LEU A 14 3.25 40.45 0.51
CA LEU A 14 1.97 39.91 0.97
C LEU A 14 2.31 38.60 1.68
N ALA A 15 1.92 38.46 2.95
CA ALA A 15 2.06 37.19 3.64
C ALA A 15 1.16 36.19 2.92
N GLU A 16 1.77 35.27 2.18
CA GLU A 16 1.08 34.15 1.58
C GLU A 16 0.97 33.04 2.61
N VAL A 17 -0.17 32.35 2.62
CA VAL A 17 -0.35 31.14 3.42
C VAL A 17 0.19 29.94 2.66
N VAL A 18 0.84 29.02 3.37
CA VAL A 18 1.31 27.75 2.79
C VAL A 18 0.19 26.72 2.87
N CYS A 19 -0.27 26.23 1.74
CA CYS A 19 -1.40 25.29 1.60
C CYS A 19 -0.97 23.81 1.65
N GLY A 20 0.23 23.52 2.16
CA GLY A 20 0.87 22.20 2.17
C GLY A 20 1.86 22.00 1.01
N GLY A 21 1.36 22.04 -0.23
CA GLY A 21 2.16 21.85 -1.46
C GLY A 21 2.36 23.12 -2.31
N HIS A 22 1.56 24.16 -2.08
CA HIS A 22 1.60 25.45 -2.79
C HIS A 22 1.34 26.61 -1.83
N SER A 23 1.41 27.85 -2.31
CA SER A 23 1.01 29.04 -1.53
C SER A 23 -0.24 29.71 -2.12
N ALA A 24 -0.99 30.40 -1.26
CA ALA A 24 -2.12 31.23 -1.65
C ALA A 24 -2.13 32.54 -0.85
N ALA A 25 -2.87 33.55 -1.31
CA ALA A 25 -2.97 34.82 -0.58
C ALA A 25 -3.76 34.68 0.75
N SER A 26 -4.56 33.62 0.88
CA SER A 26 -5.37 33.30 2.06
C SER A 26 -5.89 31.86 1.95
N CYS A 27 -6.31 31.28 3.08
CA CYS A 27 -6.69 29.87 3.13
C CYS A 27 -7.89 29.53 2.24
N ASP A 28 -8.87 30.43 2.11
CA ASP A 28 -10.02 30.25 1.21
C ASP A 28 -9.63 30.10 -0.26
N LEU A 29 -8.41 30.51 -0.63
CA LEU A 29 -7.85 30.38 -1.97
C LEU A 29 -6.95 29.15 -2.16
N CYS A 30 -6.58 28.46 -1.08
CA CYS A 30 -5.80 27.22 -1.16
C CYS A 30 -6.43 26.14 -2.06
N PRO A 31 -7.75 25.89 -2.01
CA PRO A 31 -8.33 24.78 -2.77
C PRO A 31 -8.17 24.89 -4.28
N GLN A 32 -8.14 26.12 -4.83
CA GLN A 32 -8.09 26.41 -6.27
C GLN A 32 -9.10 25.60 -7.12
N GLY A 33 -10.24 25.21 -6.54
CA GLY A 33 -11.26 24.38 -7.18
C GLY A 33 -11.07 22.86 -7.06
N ASN A 34 -9.99 22.40 -6.42
CA ASN A 34 -9.66 20.99 -6.20
C ASN A 34 -10.19 20.42 -4.87
N GLY A 35 -10.85 21.25 -4.05
CA GLY A 35 -11.51 20.83 -2.82
C GLY A 35 -10.57 20.61 -1.63
N ALA A 36 -11.03 19.79 -0.66
CA ALA A 36 -10.38 19.58 0.63
C ALA A 36 -8.92 19.13 0.55
N ALA A 37 -8.58 18.31 -0.45
CA ALA A 37 -7.23 17.77 -0.62
C ALA A 37 -6.16 18.86 -0.86
N TRP A 38 -6.56 20.07 -1.26
CA TRP A 38 -5.68 21.20 -1.53
C TRP A 38 -5.67 22.25 -0.41
N CYS A 39 -6.29 21.94 0.73
CA CYS A 39 -6.35 22.78 1.92
C CYS A 39 -5.53 22.14 3.05
N ASN A 40 -4.24 22.43 3.11
CA ASN A 40 -3.33 21.90 4.12
C ASN A 40 -2.36 22.99 4.61
N GLY A 41 -1.28 22.58 5.30
CA GLY A 41 -0.21 23.47 5.76
C GLY A 41 -0.68 24.38 6.88
N GLU A 42 -0.77 25.68 6.59
CA GLU A 42 -1.26 26.73 7.50
C GLU A 42 -2.80 26.84 7.50
N CYS A 43 -3.47 26.01 6.69
CA CYS A 43 -4.89 26.07 6.44
C CYS A 43 -5.55 24.70 6.68
N THR A 44 -6.82 24.74 7.06
CA THR A 44 -7.59 23.55 7.43
C THR A 44 -8.97 23.56 6.77
N TRP A 45 -9.36 22.39 6.28
CA TRP A 45 -10.67 22.19 5.68
C TRP A 45 -11.73 21.90 6.74
N LEU A 46 -12.71 22.79 6.85
CA LEU A 46 -13.83 22.67 7.79
C LEU A 46 -15.13 23.10 7.11
N ASP A 47 -16.21 22.35 7.29
CA ASP A 47 -17.54 22.68 6.76
C ASP A 47 -17.58 23.01 5.26
N ASN A 48 -16.75 22.30 4.48
CA ASN A 48 -16.60 22.49 3.03
C ASN A 48 -15.97 23.84 2.61
N GLU A 49 -15.26 24.50 3.53
CA GLU A 49 -14.48 25.71 3.30
C GLU A 49 -13.03 25.52 3.80
N CYS A 50 -12.08 26.19 3.16
CA CYS A 50 -10.69 26.22 3.62
C CYS A 50 -10.48 27.46 4.48
N THR A 51 -10.13 27.25 5.75
CA THR A 51 -10.03 28.31 6.75
C THR A 51 -8.63 28.33 7.38
N SER A 52 -8.30 29.40 8.10
CA SER A 52 -7.04 29.45 8.84
C SER A 52 -7.07 28.41 9.96
N GLY A 53 -6.11 27.50 9.94
CA GLY A 53 -5.91 26.52 11.01
C GLY A 53 -5.11 27.11 12.18
N CYS A 54 -4.93 26.32 13.22
CA CYS A 54 -3.97 26.59 14.26
C CYS A 54 -2.56 26.36 13.70
N TYR A 55 -1.79 27.42 13.47
CA TYR A 55 -0.42 27.30 12.97
C TYR A 55 0.52 28.28 13.67
N GLY A 56 1.65 27.78 14.15
CA GLY A 56 2.69 28.58 14.80
C GLY A 56 3.79 27.73 15.45
N ASP A 57 4.90 28.34 15.80
CA ASP A 57 6.09 27.75 16.43
C ASP A 57 6.28 28.21 17.89
N GLU A 58 5.31 28.94 18.44
CA GLU A 58 5.32 29.43 19.81
C GLU A 58 4.27 28.72 20.68
N GLN A 59 4.69 27.93 21.66
CA GLN A 59 3.78 27.20 22.55
C GLN A 59 2.80 28.11 23.28
N ALA A 60 3.25 29.31 23.67
CA ALA A 60 2.44 30.27 24.41
C ALA A 60 1.29 30.86 23.58
N SER A 61 1.40 30.86 22.24
CA SER A 61 0.35 31.35 21.35
C SER A 61 -0.64 30.24 20.95
N CYS A 62 -0.27 28.97 21.15
CA CYS A 62 -1.14 27.82 20.92
C CYS A 62 -2.23 27.74 21.98
N SER A 63 -3.41 28.29 21.68
CA SER A 63 -4.49 28.44 22.64
C SER A 63 -5.86 28.31 21.95
N GLY A 64 -6.85 27.79 22.68
CA GLY A 64 -8.20 27.52 22.17
C GLY A 64 -8.50 26.02 22.06
N ASP A 65 -9.77 25.65 22.16
CA ASP A 65 -10.20 24.23 22.17
C ASP A 65 -9.98 23.53 20.82
N SER A 66 -9.79 24.30 19.74
CA SER A 66 -9.51 23.81 18.39
C SER A 66 -8.01 23.68 18.10
N CYS A 67 -7.11 24.05 19.03
CA CYS A 67 -5.66 23.99 18.82
C CYS A 67 -4.98 23.05 19.84
N GLU A 68 -4.01 22.27 19.39
CA GLU A 68 -3.17 21.41 20.22
C GLU A 68 -1.69 21.68 19.91
N TRP A 69 -0.88 21.79 20.96
CA TRP A 69 0.56 21.91 20.81
C TRP A 69 1.17 20.52 20.66
N ILE A 70 1.90 20.31 19.56
CA ILE A 70 2.55 19.04 19.26
C ILE A 70 4.01 19.11 19.69
N ASP A 71 4.33 18.54 20.85
CA ASP A 71 5.68 18.54 21.42
C ASP A 71 6.73 17.92 20.48
N ALA A 72 6.34 16.90 19.70
CA ALA A 72 7.24 16.20 18.78
C ALA A 72 7.76 17.10 17.64
N THR A 73 6.97 18.08 17.20
CA THR A 73 7.33 19.02 16.11
C THR A 73 7.62 20.43 16.62
N GLY A 74 7.38 20.70 17.91
CA GLY A 74 7.50 22.04 18.49
C GLY A 74 6.58 23.05 17.79
N SER A 75 5.37 22.63 17.43
CA SER A 75 4.46 23.44 16.62
C SER A 75 3.01 23.37 17.12
N CYS A 76 2.29 24.48 17.01
CA CYS A 76 0.86 24.56 17.24
C CYS A 76 0.10 24.07 16.02
N ARG A 77 -0.83 23.13 16.21
CA ARG A 77 -1.68 22.56 15.15
C ARG A 77 -3.12 22.53 15.59
N ASP A 78 -4.03 22.17 14.69
CA ASP A 78 -5.40 21.90 15.10
C ASP A 78 -5.41 20.75 16.10
N ALA A 79 -6.37 20.78 17.02
CA ALA A 79 -6.56 19.71 17.97
C ALA A 79 -6.72 18.38 17.24
N LEU A 80 -5.91 17.38 17.60
CA LEU A 80 -5.96 16.09 16.95
C LEU A 80 -7.27 15.41 17.35
N SER A 81 -8.17 15.36 16.39
CA SER A 81 -9.52 14.78 16.49
C SER A 81 -9.82 13.95 15.24
N ASP A 82 -10.87 13.16 15.32
CA ASP A 82 -11.32 12.25 14.25
C ASP A 82 -11.83 12.99 13.00
N SER A 83 -12.01 14.31 13.07
CA SER A 83 -12.30 15.14 11.89
C SER A 83 -11.02 15.55 11.13
N VAL A 84 -9.87 15.51 11.78
CA VAL A 84 -8.56 15.72 11.16
C VAL A 84 -8.14 14.42 10.49
N ARG A 85 -7.49 14.52 9.32
CA ARG A 85 -6.91 13.38 8.62
C ARG A 85 -6.03 12.55 9.55
N THR A 86 -6.10 11.24 9.42
CA THR A 86 -5.23 10.32 10.16
C THR A 86 -3.79 10.47 9.70
N ALA A 87 -2.84 10.28 10.62
CA ALA A 87 -1.43 10.32 10.26
C ALA A 87 -1.04 9.12 9.39
N SER A 88 -0.31 9.39 8.30
CA SER A 88 0.28 8.34 7.48
C SER A 88 1.27 7.54 8.32
N VAL A 89 1.17 6.22 8.23
CA VAL A 89 2.03 5.26 8.92
C VAL A 89 2.97 4.61 7.92
N HIS A 90 4.23 4.40 8.31
CA HIS A 90 5.29 4.00 7.39
C HIS A 90 6.09 2.82 7.94
N LEU A 91 6.63 2.02 7.03
CA LEU A 91 7.72 1.08 7.27
C LEU A 91 8.90 1.48 6.40
N ASN A 92 10.07 1.63 7.01
CA ASN A 92 11.32 1.96 6.34
C ASN A 92 12.24 0.74 6.35
N TYR A 93 12.99 0.55 5.27
CA TYR A 93 13.84 -0.63 5.08
C TYR A 93 15.27 -0.22 4.73
N SER A 94 16.24 -1.02 5.16
CA SER A 94 17.62 -0.90 4.69
C SER A 94 17.85 -1.88 3.54
N PRO A 95 18.49 -1.47 2.42
CA PRO A 95 18.78 -2.39 1.33
C PRO A 95 19.59 -3.61 1.78
N SER A 96 19.20 -4.80 1.32
CA SER A 96 19.94 -6.06 1.57
C SER A 96 21.10 -6.29 0.60
N VAL A 97 21.25 -5.40 -0.40
CA VAL A 97 22.26 -5.45 -1.46
C VAL A 97 22.83 -4.06 -1.73
N ALA A 98 24.03 -3.99 -2.31
CA ALA A 98 24.76 -2.72 -2.46
C ALA A 98 24.34 -1.85 -3.67
N GLN A 99 23.85 -2.47 -4.74
CA GLN A 99 23.36 -1.77 -5.94
C GLN A 99 22.10 -2.49 -6.42
N ALA A 100 20.96 -2.10 -5.84
CA ALA A 100 19.70 -2.79 -6.05
C ALA A 100 19.14 -2.52 -7.44
N ALA A 101 19.01 -3.59 -8.23
CA ALA A 101 18.37 -3.55 -9.54
C ALA A 101 16.88 -3.91 -9.49
N PHE A 102 16.47 -4.71 -8.49
CA PHE A 102 15.07 -5.04 -8.28
C PHE A 102 14.73 -4.99 -6.79
N TRP A 103 13.54 -4.47 -6.49
CA TRP A 103 12.93 -4.57 -5.18
C TRP A 103 11.53 -5.15 -5.31
N TRP A 104 11.31 -6.30 -4.67
CA TRP A 104 10.03 -7.00 -4.60
C TRP A 104 9.41 -6.78 -3.23
N GLN A 105 8.12 -6.45 -3.20
CA GLN A 105 7.38 -6.23 -1.96
C GLN A 105 6.01 -6.89 -2.01
N ARG A 106 5.64 -7.52 -0.89
CA ARG A 106 4.27 -7.98 -0.62
C ARG A 106 3.52 -6.91 0.16
N VAL A 107 2.31 -6.61 -0.27
CA VAL A 107 1.34 -5.80 0.48
C VAL A 107 0.00 -6.52 0.53
N GLU A 108 -0.60 -6.60 1.71
CA GLU A 108 -1.90 -7.23 1.93
C GLU A 108 -2.79 -6.28 2.74
N PRO A 109 -3.68 -5.51 2.06
CA PRO A 109 -4.68 -4.69 2.72
C PRO A 109 -5.56 -5.52 3.66
N ARG A 110 -5.96 -4.92 4.80
CA ARG A 110 -6.77 -5.58 5.84
C ARG A 110 -8.00 -4.74 6.17
N ASP A 111 -7.83 -3.67 6.91
CA ASP A 111 -8.89 -2.69 7.11
C ASP A 111 -8.86 -1.75 5.91
N VAL A 112 -9.87 -1.88 5.06
CA VAL A 112 -9.99 -1.13 3.80
C VAL A 112 -11.11 -0.12 3.94
N ALA A 113 -10.73 1.14 3.99
CA ALA A 113 -11.64 2.27 3.83
C ALA A 113 -11.42 2.90 2.45
N GLU A 114 -12.43 3.64 1.99
CA GLU A 114 -12.27 4.52 0.85
C GLU A 114 -11.20 5.59 1.15
N ALA A 115 -10.75 6.25 0.09
CA ALA A 115 -9.69 7.26 0.15
C ALA A 115 -8.38 6.80 0.80
N THR A 116 -8.04 5.51 0.64
CA THR A 116 -6.85 4.89 1.25
C THR A 116 -5.79 4.55 0.23
N TYR A 117 -4.55 4.94 0.48
CA TYR A 117 -3.39 4.54 -0.32
C TYR A 117 -2.52 3.54 0.45
N PHE A 118 -2.44 2.31 -0.07
CA PHE A 118 -1.52 1.28 0.38
C PHE A 118 -0.26 1.31 -0.49
N ALA A 119 0.65 2.23 -0.16
CA ALA A 119 1.93 2.34 -0.84
C ALA A 119 2.79 1.13 -0.52
N SER A 120 3.36 0.51 -1.57
CA SER A 120 4.18 -0.69 -1.48
C SER A 120 5.66 -0.35 -1.62
N ASN A 121 6.06 0.20 -2.77
CA ASN A 121 7.46 0.42 -3.11
C ASN A 121 7.76 1.92 -3.27
N GLY A 122 7.98 2.63 -2.16
CA GLY A 122 8.55 3.98 -2.12
C GLY A 122 10.08 3.95 -2.08
N PHE A 123 10.73 4.76 -2.89
CA PHE A 123 12.19 4.84 -2.99
C PHE A 123 12.62 6.25 -3.42
N GLN A 124 13.92 6.53 -3.51
CA GLN A 124 14.41 7.91 -3.64
C GLN A 124 13.93 8.67 -4.88
N TYR A 125 13.46 7.99 -5.92
CA TYR A 125 12.96 8.61 -7.16
C TYR A 125 11.47 8.45 -7.39
N GLY A 126 10.75 7.68 -6.55
CA GLY A 126 9.38 7.34 -6.88
C GLY A 126 8.65 6.46 -5.88
N TYR A 127 7.46 6.05 -6.27
CA TYR A 127 6.61 5.19 -5.48
C TYR A 127 5.69 4.33 -6.34
N GLY A 128 5.26 3.20 -5.81
CA GLY A 128 4.17 2.40 -6.37
C GLY A 128 3.35 1.73 -5.28
N GLY A 129 2.08 1.48 -5.57
CA GLY A 129 1.15 0.85 -4.62
C GLY A 129 -0.30 0.89 -5.10
N VAL A 130 -1.23 0.48 -4.24
CA VAL A 130 -2.65 0.35 -4.57
C VAL A 130 -3.48 1.39 -3.81
N GLN A 131 -4.31 2.13 -4.54
CA GLN A 131 -5.30 3.06 -4.01
C GLN A 131 -6.68 2.41 -3.98
N GLN A 132 -7.50 2.80 -3.00
CA GLN A 132 -8.91 2.47 -2.84
C GLN A 132 -9.75 3.75 -2.95
N PRO A 133 -10.11 4.18 -4.17
CA PRO A 133 -10.84 5.42 -4.35
C PRO A 133 -12.34 5.25 -4.06
N THR A 134 -12.98 6.31 -3.58
CA THR A 134 -14.39 6.36 -3.12
C THR A 134 -15.42 5.87 -4.14
N ASP A 135 -15.21 6.07 -5.44
CA ASP A 135 -16.20 5.77 -6.48
C ASP A 135 -15.59 5.10 -7.73
N SER A 136 -14.50 4.34 -7.56
CA SER A 136 -13.86 3.67 -8.69
C SER A 136 -13.35 2.29 -8.36
N LEU A 137 -12.90 1.58 -9.40
CA LEU A 137 -12.11 0.37 -9.23
C LEU A 137 -10.86 0.65 -8.41
N ASP A 138 -10.28 -0.42 -7.86
CA ASP A 138 -8.93 -0.37 -7.30
C ASP A 138 -7.97 0.21 -8.33
N ARG A 139 -7.02 1.01 -7.85
CA ARG A 139 -6.06 1.68 -8.73
C ARG A 139 -4.64 1.31 -8.33
N ALA A 140 -3.96 0.58 -9.20
CA ALA A 140 -2.52 0.35 -9.09
C ALA A 140 -1.76 1.52 -9.72
N ILE A 141 -0.84 2.14 -8.97
CA ILE A 141 -0.03 3.25 -9.46
C ILE A 141 1.47 2.94 -9.41
N PHE A 142 2.21 3.60 -10.30
CA PHE A 142 3.68 3.71 -10.24
C PHE A 142 4.09 5.06 -10.80
N SER A 143 4.86 5.81 -10.01
CA SER A 143 5.20 7.22 -10.22
C SER A 143 6.70 7.43 -10.01
N ILE A 144 7.29 8.28 -10.85
CA ILE A 144 8.68 8.75 -10.75
C ILE A 144 8.67 10.26 -10.83
N TRP A 145 9.31 10.92 -9.86
CA TRP A 145 9.50 12.38 -9.88
C TRP A 145 10.56 12.77 -10.91
N ASP A 146 10.42 13.99 -11.43
CA ASP A 146 11.50 14.68 -12.11
C ASP A 146 12.63 14.97 -11.11
N THR A 147 13.89 15.06 -11.57
CA THR A 147 15.00 15.47 -10.68
C THR A 147 15.04 16.98 -10.44
N CYS A 148 14.10 17.71 -11.04
CA CYS A 148 13.85 19.12 -10.83
C CYS A 148 12.34 19.38 -10.82
N ASP A 149 11.89 20.38 -10.08
CA ASP A 149 10.47 20.71 -9.99
C ASP A 149 10.11 21.82 -11.00
N THR A 150 9.27 21.50 -11.99
CA THR A 150 8.86 22.47 -13.02
C THR A 150 7.87 23.53 -12.53
N GLU A 151 7.23 23.34 -11.38
CA GLU A 151 6.29 24.30 -10.79
C GLU A 151 7.02 25.41 -10.04
N HIS A 152 8.12 25.08 -9.40
CA HIS A 152 8.88 26.00 -8.56
C HIS A 152 10.23 26.42 -9.18
N ASN A 153 10.76 25.68 -10.15
CA ASN A 153 12.08 25.93 -10.76
C ASN A 153 12.06 25.94 -12.29
N THR A 154 13.10 26.54 -12.88
CA THR A 154 13.38 26.34 -14.31
C THR A 154 14.14 25.02 -14.48
N CYS A 155 13.54 24.08 -15.21
CA CYS A 155 14.10 22.77 -15.47
C CYS A 155 14.76 22.68 -16.84
N ASP A 156 15.91 22.00 -16.91
CA ASP A 156 16.44 21.51 -18.17
C ASP A 156 15.61 20.30 -18.62
N ALA A 157 15.35 20.18 -19.93
CA ALA A 157 14.55 19.08 -20.48
C ALA A 157 15.17 17.69 -20.19
N ASP A 158 16.47 17.64 -19.91
CA ASP A 158 17.21 16.43 -19.60
C ASP A 158 16.89 15.86 -18.20
N ASP A 159 16.45 16.73 -17.28
CA ASP A 159 16.08 16.41 -15.89
C ASP A 159 14.63 15.93 -15.74
N LEU A 160 13.85 15.99 -16.83
CA LEU A 160 12.46 15.58 -16.85
C LEU A 160 12.34 14.07 -17.10
N ALA A 161 11.52 13.42 -16.28
CA ALA A 161 11.18 12.02 -16.42
C ALA A 161 10.33 11.83 -17.70
N THR A 162 10.64 10.78 -18.46
CA THR A 162 9.96 10.44 -19.71
C THR A 162 9.43 9.01 -19.65
N THR A 163 8.13 8.84 -19.94
CA THR A 163 7.55 7.50 -20.08
C THR A 163 8.02 6.89 -21.41
N VAL A 164 8.84 5.84 -21.36
CA VAL A 164 9.40 5.17 -22.54
C VAL A 164 8.63 3.90 -22.92
N ALA A 165 7.88 3.31 -21.98
CA ALA A 165 6.91 2.26 -22.24
C ALA A 165 5.73 2.37 -21.26
N CYS A 166 4.53 2.05 -21.73
CA CYS A 166 3.30 2.09 -20.94
C CYS A 166 2.56 0.77 -21.13
N GLY A 167 2.09 0.14 -20.04
CA GLY A 167 1.40 -1.14 -20.09
C GLY A 167 0.06 -1.09 -20.84
N THR A 168 -0.37 -2.22 -21.39
CA THR A 168 -1.68 -2.37 -22.01
C THR A 168 -2.77 -2.17 -20.97
N GLY A 169 -3.71 -1.27 -21.24
CA GLY A 169 -4.79 -0.90 -20.30
C GLY A 169 -4.32 -0.01 -19.14
N VAL A 170 -3.11 0.54 -19.20
CA VAL A 170 -2.56 1.48 -18.22
C VAL A 170 -2.59 2.89 -18.79
N THR A 171 -2.98 3.85 -17.96
CA THR A 171 -2.96 5.28 -18.30
C THR A 171 -1.64 5.88 -17.81
N CYS A 172 -0.79 6.35 -18.72
CA CYS A 172 0.47 7.01 -18.37
C CYS A 172 0.43 8.51 -18.68
N THR A 173 0.67 9.35 -17.67
CA THR A 173 0.52 10.81 -17.72
C THR A 173 1.61 11.52 -16.91
N GLY A 174 1.66 12.85 -17.01
CA GLY A 174 2.42 13.67 -16.06
C GLY A 174 1.65 13.89 -14.75
N PHE A 175 2.34 14.31 -13.71
CA PHE A 175 1.74 14.82 -12.46
C PHE A 175 2.42 16.11 -11.99
N GLY A 176 1.76 16.82 -11.07
CA GLY A 176 2.17 18.09 -10.47
C GLY A 176 1.45 18.32 -9.13
N GLY A 177 1.66 19.47 -8.50
CA GLY A 177 1.04 19.95 -7.24
C GLY A 177 1.90 19.71 -6.00
N GLU A 178 2.74 18.68 -6.01
CA GLU A 178 3.68 18.31 -4.93
C GLU A 178 5.03 17.91 -5.56
N GLY A 179 5.50 18.75 -6.47
CA GLY A 179 6.55 18.44 -7.43
C GLY A 179 6.00 17.77 -8.70
N THR A 180 6.83 17.68 -9.73
CA THR A 180 6.44 17.18 -11.04
C THR A 180 7.07 15.83 -11.40
N GLY A 181 6.47 15.12 -12.35
CA GLY A 181 7.00 13.84 -12.81
C GLY A 181 6.09 13.08 -13.75
N ARG A 182 6.30 11.76 -13.85
CA ARG A 182 5.50 10.83 -14.65
C ARG A 182 4.90 9.75 -13.80
N LYS A 183 3.64 9.39 -14.09
CA LYS A 183 2.93 8.31 -13.42
C LYS A 183 2.23 7.40 -14.41
N SER A 184 1.90 6.22 -13.91
CA SER A 184 1.08 5.23 -14.56
C SER A 184 -0.02 4.76 -13.61
N GLN A 185 -1.21 4.52 -14.14
CA GLN A 185 -2.40 4.16 -13.38
C GLN A 185 -3.15 3.03 -14.09
N LEU A 186 -3.34 1.92 -13.40
CA LEU A 186 -4.17 0.79 -13.83
C LEU A 186 -5.40 0.73 -12.92
N ASP A 187 -6.56 1.08 -13.47
CA ASP A 187 -7.85 0.95 -12.80
C ASP A 187 -8.43 -0.43 -13.14
N ALA A 188 -8.55 -1.32 -12.15
CA ALA A 188 -8.99 -2.70 -12.35
C ALA A 188 -9.51 -3.34 -11.05
N GLU A 189 -10.27 -4.42 -11.16
CA GLU A 189 -10.62 -5.27 -10.01
C GLU A 189 -9.39 -6.09 -9.59
N LEU A 190 -8.63 -5.63 -8.60
CA LEU A 190 -7.41 -6.29 -8.14
C LEU A 190 -7.70 -7.44 -7.17
N GLY A 191 -8.86 -7.41 -6.51
CA GLY A 191 -9.29 -8.41 -5.53
C GLY A 191 -8.96 -8.00 -4.09
N ALA A 192 -8.92 -8.94 -3.15
CA ALA A 192 -8.62 -8.61 -1.74
C ALA A 192 -7.11 -8.61 -1.42
N GLY A 193 -6.26 -8.92 -2.40
CA GLY A 193 -4.83 -9.19 -2.18
C GLY A 193 -4.54 -10.61 -1.68
N PRO A 194 -3.27 -10.91 -1.34
CA PRO A 194 -2.12 -10.00 -1.37
C PRO A 194 -1.78 -9.54 -2.79
N TYR A 195 -1.14 -8.38 -2.87
CA TYR A 195 -0.52 -7.87 -4.08
C TYR A 195 1.00 -7.98 -3.95
N TYR A 196 1.66 -8.21 -5.08
CA TYR A 196 3.12 -8.18 -5.16
C TYR A 196 3.55 -7.10 -6.12
N TYR A 197 4.31 -6.13 -5.63
CA TYR A 197 4.90 -5.10 -6.45
C TYR A 197 6.37 -5.38 -6.70
N VAL A 198 6.83 -5.02 -7.89
CA VAL A 198 8.26 -4.99 -8.22
C VAL A 198 8.63 -3.67 -8.83
N THR A 199 9.65 -3.02 -8.28
CA THR A 199 10.37 -1.93 -8.92
C THR A 199 11.65 -2.48 -9.51
N GLN A 200 11.92 -2.18 -10.78
CA GLN A 200 13.17 -2.47 -11.47
C GLN A 200 13.90 -1.17 -11.79
N ALA A 201 15.20 -1.11 -11.52
CA ALA A 201 16.13 -0.10 -12.03
C ALA A 201 17.02 -0.71 -13.10
N HIS A 202 17.17 -0.03 -14.23
CA HIS A 202 17.99 -0.48 -15.36
C HIS A 202 18.82 0.69 -15.92
N GLU A 203 20.13 0.48 -16.05
CA GLU A 203 21.05 1.49 -16.57
C GLU A 203 20.95 1.62 -18.09
N VAL A 204 20.85 2.85 -18.60
CA VAL A 204 20.83 3.16 -20.03
C VAL A 204 21.71 4.37 -20.30
N GLY A 205 22.98 4.11 -20.59
CA GLY A 205 23.96 5.18 -20.78
C GLY A 205 24.21 5.95 -19.49
N ASP A 206 23.98 7.26 -19.50
CA ASP A 206 24.05 8.12 -18.31
C ASP A 206 22.68 8.33 -17.62
N ARG A 207 21.67 7.53 -18.01
CA ARG A 207 20.30 7.56 -17.48
C ARG A 207 19.93 6.25 -16.80
N ALA A 208 18.83 6.29 -16.07
CA ALA A 208 18.19 5.12 -15.49
C ALA A 208 16.75 4.99 -15.99
N GLN A 209 16.34 3.75 -16.26
CA GLN A 209 14.97 3.36 -16.52
C GLN A 209 14.41 2.65 -15.29
N PHE A 210 13.31 3.16 -14.75
CA PHE A 210 12.56 2.55 -13.66
C PHE A 210 11.28 1.92 -14.19
N SER A 211 11.06 0.63 -13.91
CA SER A 211 9.86 -0.10 -14.33
C SER A 211 9.06 -0.57 -13.12
N GLY A 212 7.75 -0.39 -13.18
CA GLY A 212 6.81 -0.87 -12.16
C GLY A 212 6.00 -2.06 -12.65
N TYR A 213 5.89 -3.08 -11.79
CA TYR A 213 5.09 -4.28 -12.03
C TYR A 213 4.19 -4.55 -10.82
N ILE A 214 3.00 -5.08 -11.07
CA ILE A 214 2.08 -5.55 -10.03
C ILE A 214 1.58 -6.95 -10.38
N TRP A 215 1.47 -7.82 -9.38
CA TRP A 215 0.73 -9.06 -9.45
C TRP A 215 -0.49 -9.00 -8.53
N SER A 216 -1.63 -9.49 -9.03
CA SER A 216 -2.79 -9.85 -8.22
C SER A 216 -3.30 -11.23 -8.64
N GLN A 217 -4.07 -11.88 -7.77
CA GLN A 217 -4.69 -13.16 -8.11
C GLN A 217 -5.64 -13.05 -9.31
N SER A 218 -6.32 -11.92 -9.49
CA SER A 218 -7.27 -11.69 -10.58
C SER A 218 -6.60 -11.43 -11.93
N LEU A 219 -5.41 -10.81 -11.94
CA LEU A 219 -4.78 -10.32 -13.18
C LEU A 219 -3.49 -11.04 -13.54
N GLY A 220 -2.87 -11.77 -12.60
CA GLY A 220 -1.48 -12.19 -12.73
C GLY A 220 -0.53 -10.98 -12.80
N TRP A 221 0.65 -11.16 -13.37
CA TRP A 221 1.62 -10.08 -13.54
C TRP A 221 1.17 -9.08 -14.60
N ARG A 222 1.21 -7.79 -14.23
CA ARG A 222 0.94 -6.65 -15.10
C ARG A 222 2.11 -5.70 -15.08
N PHE A 223 2.45 -5.21 -16.27
CA PHE A 223 3.39 -4.12 -16.45
C PHE A 223 2.64 -2.79 -16.32
N LEU A 224 3.13 -1.87 -15.48
CA LEU A 224 2.52 -0.55 -15.29
C LEU A 224 3.14 0.44 -16.28
N SER A 225 4.41 0.76 -16.10
CA SER A 225 5.15 1.60 -17.03
C SER A 225 6.65 1.45 -16.83
N ARG A 226 7.40 1.98 -17.80
CA ARG A 226 8.82 2.25 -17.71
C ARG A 226 9.05 3.73 -17.93
N ILE A 227 9.72 4.35 -16.97
CA ILE A 227 9.98 5.79 -16.93
C ILE A 227 11.49 5.99 -16.84
N GLU A 228 12.01 6.85 -17.70
CA GLU A 228 13.44 7.16 -17.83
C GLU A 228 13.73 8.56 -17.33
N LEU A 229 14.79 8.72 -16.53
CA LEU A 229 15.31 10.02 -16.10
C LEU A 229 16.82 9.97 -15.93
N LYS A 230 17.45 11.15 -15.85
CA LYS A 230 18.88 11.29 -15.58
C LYS A 230 19.16 11.02 -14.11
N ALA A 231 19.45 9.76 -13.79
CA ALA A 231 19.66 9.29 -12.43
C ALA A 231 20.57 8.06 -12.44
N ALA A 232 21.06 7.67 -11.25
CA ALA A 232 21.71 6.39 -11.06
C ALA A 232 20.68 5.26 -11.13
N ALA A 233 21.02 4.15 -11.78
CA ALA A 233 20.19 2.95 -11.83
C ALA A 233 20.37 2.14 -10.54
N ASP A 234 19.74 2.62 -9.47
CA ASP A 234 19.79 2.04 -8.14
C ASP A 234 18.49 2.32 -7.37
N ILE A 235 18.15 1.46 -6.41
CA ILE A 235 16.94 1.56 -5.59
C ILE A 235 17.34 1.61 -4.11
N ASP A 236 17.14 2.76 -3.48
CA ASP A 236 17.49 3.05 -2.10
C ASP A 236 16.42 3.94 -1.43
N GLY A 237 16.57 4.25 -0.14
CA GLY A 237 15.61 5.04 0.63
C GLY A 237 14.24 4.37 0.66
N LEU A 238 14.22 3.07 0.98
CA LEU A 238 13.07 2.20 0.80
C LEU A 238 12.00 2.43 1.87
N TYR A 239 10.76 2.63 1.47
CA TYR A 239 9.62 2.76 2.38
C TYR A 239 8.30 2.22 1.80
N SER A 240 7.39 1.83 2.70
CA SER A 240 5.98 1.52 2.42
C SER A 240 5.13 2.35 3.37
N PHE A 241 3.89 2.67 3.01
CA PHE A 241 3.01 3.43 3.91
C PHE A 241 1.52 3.17 3.67
N VAL A 242 0.72 3.46 4.70
CA VAL A 242 -0.74 3.56 4.61
C VAL A 242 -1.14 4.99 4.88
N GLU A 243 -1.86 5.59 3.95
CA GLU A 243 -2.29 6.99 4.00
C GLU A 243 -3.78 7.12 3.70
N GLN A 244 -4.40 8.08 4.38
CA GLN A 244 -5.69 8.65 4.02
C GLN A 244 -5.44 9.98 3.30
N TRP A 245 -6.10 10.23 2.16
CA TRP A 245 -5.92 11.51 1.43
C TRP A 245 -7.11 12.48 1.54
N VAL A 246 -8.15 12.14 2.30
CA VAL A 246 -9.30 13.02 2.60
C VAL A 246 -9.40 13.29 4.10
N ALA A 247 -10.03 14.40 4.49
CA ALA A 247 -10.37 14.69 5.89
C ALA A 247 -11.84 14.33 6.19
N GLY A 248 -12.25 14.39 7.46
CA GLY A 248 -13.65 14.23 7.87
C GLY A 248 -14.14 12.80 8.06
N GLU A 249 -13.22 11.82 8.10
CA GLU A 249 -13.51 10.44 8.48
C GLU A 249 -12.31 9.83 9.23
N ASP A 250 -12.59 8.88 10.11
CA ASP A 250 -11.57 8.19 10.93
C ASP A 250 -11.76 6.67 10.87
N ALA A 251 -12.08 6.13 9.69
CA ALA A 251 -12.13 4.68 9.52
C ALA A 251 -10.73 4.07 9.72
N ALA A 252 -10.66 2.90 10.36
CA ALA A 252 -9.41 2.15 10.47
C ALA A 252 -8.92 1.73 9.07
N ARG A 253 -7.61 1.89 8.86
CA ARG A 253 -6.91 1.52 7.64
C ARG A 253 -5.68 0.73 8.03
N SER A 254 -5.47 -0.44 7.43
CA SER A 254 -4.31 -1.25 7.77
C SER A 254 -3.88 -2.17 6.63
N ALA A 255 -2.58 -2.47 6.60
CA ALA A 255 -2.01 -3.44 5.67
C ALA A 255 -0.85 -4.20 6.31
N ARG A 256 -0.60 -5.40 5.81
CA ARG A 256 0.57 -6.23 6.15
C ARG A 256 1.58 -6.18 5.03
N TYR A 257 2.85 -6.01 5.40
CA TYR A 257 3.97 -5.92 4.49
C TYR A 257 4.97 -7.03 4.73
N GLY A 258 5.60 -7.47 3.64
CA GLY A 258 6.73 -8.38 3.68
C GLY A 258 6.42 -9.87 3.93
N PRO A 259 7.47 -10.71 4.06
CA PRO A 259 8.89 -10.34 3.96
C PRO A 259 9.23 -9.75 2.59
N THR A 260 10.25 -8.91 2.51
CA THR A 260 10.59 -8.16 1.30
C THR A 260 11.97 -8.57 0.78
N TYR A 261 12.22 -8.46 -0.53
CA TYR A 261 13.44 -9.00 -1.16
C TYR A 261 14.02 -8.06 -2.21
N MET A 262 15.34 -8.06 -2.36
CA MET A 262 16.05 -7.29 -3.38
C MET A 262 17.06 -8.16 -4.13
N SER A 263 17.34 -7.81 -5.38
CA SER A 263 18.45 -8.40 -6.14
C SER A 263 19.38 -7.31 -6.66
N ASP A 264 20.66 -7.61 -6.76
CA ASP A 264 21.65 -6.68 -7.28
C ASP A 264 21.76 -6.73 -8.82
N ALA A 265 22.35 -5.69 -9.42
CA ALA A 265 22.54 -5.60 -10.87
C ALA A 265 23.46 -6.69 -11.46
N SER A 266 24.39 -7.23 -10.67
CA SER A 266 25.33 -8.29 -11.09
C SER A 266 24.75 -9.70 -11.01
N ALA A 267 23.70 -9.89 -10.20
CA ALA A 267 22.98 -11.14 -9.97
C ALA A 267 21.45 -10.89 -9.93
N PRO A 268 20.84 -10.36 -11.02
CA PRO A 268 19.47 -9.86 -11.03
C PRO A 268 18.37 -10.92 -10.85
N THR A 269 18.74 -12.20 -10.77
CA THR A 269 17.82 -13.33 -10.52
C THR A 269 17.94 -13.90 -9.11
N THR A 270 18.90 -13.41 -8.31
CA THR A 270 19.15 -13.87 -6.94
C THR A 270 18.60 -12.83 -5.97
N PHE A 271 17.49 -13.17 -5.32
CA PHE A 271 16.81 -12.28 -4.39
C PHE A 271 17.22 -12.56 -2.95
N HIS A 272 17.63 -11.50 -2.25
CA HIS A 272 18.05 -11.47 -0.86
C HIS A 272 16.98 -10.79 -0.02
N GLN A 273 16.49 -11.48 1.00
CA GLN A 273 15.51 -10.93 1.94
C GLN A 273 16.09 -9.71 2.68
N ILE A 274 15.26 -8.71 2.96
CA ILE A 274 15.58 -7.66 3.94
C ILE A 274 15.19 -8.17 5.33
N ASP A 275 16.09 -7.97 6.30
CA ASP A 275 15.99 -8.60 7.62
C ASP A 275 14.96 -7.95 8.56
N GLU A 276 14.66 -6.66 8.38
CA GLU A 276 13.76 -5.93 9.28
C GLU A 276 13.08 -4.74 8.61
N ALA A 277 12.04 -4.21 9.27
CA ALA A 277 11.36 -2.97 8.91
C ALA A 277 11.26 -2.05 10.13
N THR A 278 11.49 -0.75 9.94
CA THR A 278 11.41 0.25 11.00
C THR A 278 10.15 1.11 10.85
N PHE A 279 9.28 1.08 11.85
CA PHE A 279 8.03 1.81 11.88
C PHE A 279 8.24 3.30 12.14
N SER A 280 7.50 4.15 11.44
CA SER A 280 7.35 5.56 11.75
C SER A 280 5.96 6.07 11.37
N TYR A 281 5.60 7.28 11.81
CA TYR A 281 4.33 7.91 11.46
C TYR A 281 4.48 9.44 11.39
N GLY A 282 3.62 10.08 10.60
CA GLY A 282 3.53 11.53 10.53
C GLY A 282 3.08 12.14 11.86
N THR A 283 3.61 13.30 12.21
CA THR A 283 3.30 13.98 13.48
C THR A 283 2.49 15.25 13.28
N LEU A 284 2.17 15.62 12.04
CA LEU A 284 1.40 16.81 11.71
C LEU A 284 -0.11 16.53 11.70
N GLU A 285 -0.49 15.31 11.34
CA GLU A 285 -1.86 14.80 11.32
C GLU A 285 -2.24 14.06 12.62
N ASN A 286 -3.48 13.56 12.69
CA ASN A 286 -3.98 12.81 13.84
C ASN A 286 -3.24 11.48 14.00
N HIS A 287 -2.20 11.50 14.84
CA HIS A 287 -1.37 10.36 15.17
C HIS A 287 -1.76 9.68 16.49
N LYS A 288 -2.95 9.98 17.04
CA LYS A 288 -3.46 9.30 18.24
C LYS A 288 -3.88 7.85 17.96
N HIS A 289 -4.15 7.55 16.68
CA HIS A 289 -4.67 6.26 16.22
C HIS A 289 -3.69 5.58 15.25
N VAL A 290 -2.44 5.37 15.65
CA VAL A 290 -1.41 4.74 14.81
C VAL A 290 -0.78 3.55 15.50
N ASN A 291 -0.43 2.49 14.76
CA ASN A 291 0.28 1.36 15.35
C ASN A 291 1.05 0.52 14.30
N ALA A 292 1.98 -0.30 14.80
CA ALA A 292 2.62 -1.37 14.05
C ALA A 292 2.80 -2.63 14.91
N TRP A 293 2.81 -3.81 14.29
CA TRP A 293 3.05 -5.08 14.98
C TRP A 293 3.50 -6.21 14.04
N GLU A 294 4.25 -7.16 14.59
CA GLU A 294 4.57 -8.43 13.94
C GLU A 294 3.34 -9.33 13.81
N CYS A 295 3.15 -9.90 12.62
CA CYS A 295 2.14 -10.93 12.38
C CYS A 295 2.79 -12.31 12.31
N ALA A 296 2.06 -13.34 12.75
CA ALA A 296 2.49 -14.74 12.66
C ALA A 296 2.80 -15.22 11.23
N SER A 297 2.33 -14.50 10.20
CA SER A 297 2.61 -14.75 8.78
C SER A 297 3.97 -14.23 8.30
N ASN A 298 4.90 -13.96 9.22
CA ASN A 298 6.19 -13.33 8.95
C ASN A 298 6.05 -12.00 8.18
N SER A 299 5.09 -11.17 8.60
CA SER A 299 4.78 -9.90 7.95
C SER A 299 4.60 -8.82 9.01
N ILE A 300 4.92 -7.56 8.69
CA ILE A 300 4.73 -6.45 9.61
C ILE A 300 3.47 -5.69 9.23
N ALA A 301 2.55 -5.54 10.17
CA ALA A 301 1.35 -4.74 9.98
C ALA A 301 1.60 -3.30 10.43
N ILE A 302 1.00 -2.36 9.71
CA ILE A 302 0.85 -0.96 10.12
C ILE A 302 -0.61 -0.56 9.98
N SER A 303 -1.07 0.31 10.88
CA SER A 303 -2.45 0.76 10.91
C SER A 303 -2.57 2.22 11.34
N THR A 304 -3.55 2.92 10.76
CA THR A 304 -3.93 4.27 11.11
C THR A 304 -5.46 4.43 11.16
N GLY A 305 -5.97 5.30 12.03
CA GLY A 305 -7.38 5.63 12.20
C GLY A 305 -8.20 4.64 13.02
N GLY A 306 -9.44 5.03 13.34
CA GLY A 306 -10.42 4.24 14.07
C GLY A 306 -9.97 3.89 15.49
N ASP A 307 -10.39 2.72 16.00
CA ASP A 307 -10.02 2.28 17.35
C ASP A 307 -8.56 1.80 17.47
N THR A 308 -7.68 2.17 16.54
CA THR A 308 -6.26 1.79 16.57
C THR A 308 -5.61 2.33 17.84
N VAL A 309 -5.07 1.42 18.66
CA VAL A 309 -4.35 1.77 19.87
C VAL A 309 -2.86 1.67 19.60
N GLN A 310 -2.14 2.77 19.85
CA GLN A 310 -0.69 2.79 19.72
C GLN A 310 -0.03 1.87 20.75
N ALA A 311 0.66 0.85 20.26
CA ALA A 311 1.53 -0.03 21.04
C ALA A 311 3.00 0.14 20.64
N ALA A 312 3.28 0.40 19.36
CA ALA A 312 4.61 0.66 18.84
C ALA A 312 4.94 2.16 18.81
N ALA A 313 6.13 2.52 19.29
CA ALA A 313 6.66 3.86 19.13
C ALA A 313 7.27 4.04 17.72
N SER A 314 7.28 5.28 17.22
CA SER A 314 8.07 5.61 16.02
C SER A 314 9.55 5.26 16.26
N GLY A 315 10.21 4.66 15.28
CA GLY A 315 11.56 4.11 15.36
C GLY A 315 11.63 2.65 15.87
N THR A 316 10.49 2.00 16.15
CA THR A 316 10.49 0.57 16.50
C THR A 316 10.83 -0.28 15.28
N SER A 317 11.86 -1.12 15.40
CA SER A 317 12.25 -2.09 14.36
C SER A 317 11.61 -3.45 14.63
N PHE A 318 11.10 -4.07 13.56
CA PHE A 318 10.47 -5.38 13.58
C PHE A 318 11.24 -6.33 12.63
N PRO A 319 11.81 -7.43 13.13
CA PRO A 319 12.50 -8.40 12.31
C PRO A 319 11.54 -9.24 11.46
N TYR A 320 12.03 -9.70 10.31
CA TYR A 320 11.46 -10.81 9.57
C TYR A 320 12.25 -12.08 9.90
N ASP A 321 11.55 -13.18 10.10
CA ASP A 321 12.19 -14.50 10.14
C ASP A 321 12.79 -14.83 8.76
N PRO A 322 13.94 -15.52 8.69
CA PRO A 322 14.48 -15.99 7.42
C PRO A 322 13.48 -16.89 6.68
N ALA A 323 13.13 -16.51 5.46
CA ALA A 323 12.17 -17.22 4.62
C ALA A 323 12.75 -17.49 3.22
N ALA A 324 12.29 -18.57 2.61
CA ALA A 324 12.53 -18.80 1.19
C ALA A 324 11.68 -17.83 0.36
N PRO A 325 12.16 -17.38 -0.82
CA PRO A 325 11.36 -16.59 -1.74
C PRO A 325 9.99 -17.25 -2.03
N PRO A 326 8.88 -16.50 -1.97
CA PRO A 326 7.55 -17.02 -2.29
C PRO A 326 7.44 -17.40 -3.77
N THR A 327 6.44 -18.20 -4.13
CA THR A 327 6.28 -18.74 -5.48
C THR A 327 6.19 -17.64 -6.54
N GLU A 328 5.53 -16.53 -6.24
CA GLU A 328 5.36 -15.40 -7.14
C GLU A 328 6.67 -14.65 -7.38
N LEU A 329 7.55 -14.58 -6.37
CA LEU A 329 8.91 -14.05 -6.55
C LEU A 329 9.76 -15.02 -7.38
N VAL A 330 9.67 -16.32 -7.13
CA VAL A 330 10.38 -17.34 -7.95
C VAL A 330 9.93 -17.29 -9.41
N ASP A 331 8.63 -17.17 -9.66
CA ASP A 331 8.07 -17.00 -11.00
C ASP A 331 8.57 -15.71 -11.65
N PHE A 332 8.54 -14.58 -10.94
CA PHE A 332 9.04 -13.30 -11.46
C PHE A 332 10.54 -13.35 -11.78
N ALA A 333 11.36 -13.90 -10.87
CA ALA A 333 12.80 -14.03 -11.04
C ALA A 333 13.16 -14.82 -12.29
N ALA A 334 12.38 -15.84 -12.66
CA ALA A 334 12.57 -16.59 -13.89
C ALA A 334 12.31 -15.77 -15.17
N LYS A 335 11.54 -14.68 -15.08
CA LYS A 335 11.22 -13.77 -16.19
C LYS A 335 12.25 -12.64 -16.33
N VAL A 336 13.04 -12.35 -15.29
CA VAL A 336 14.01 -11.24 -15.26
C VAL A 336 14.94 -11.20 -16.47
N PRO A 337 15.57 -12.31 -16.93
CA PRO A 337 16.45 -12.25 -18.10
C PRO A 337 15.74 -11.76 -19.38
N CYS A 338 14.46 -12.12 -19.55
CA CYS A 338 13.64 -11.64 -20.66
C CYS A 338 13.27 -10.16 -20.45
N LEU A 339 12.85 -9.78 -19.24
CA LEU A 339 12.45 -8.41 -18.90
C LEU A 339 13.59 -7.40 -19.06
N GLN A 340 14.84 -7.79 -18.75
CA GLN A 340 16.02 -6.95 -18.94
C GLN A 340 16.35 -6.72 -20.43
N ALA A 341 16.01 -7.67 -21.30
CA ALA A 341 16.21 -7.53 -22.74
C ALA A 341 15.05 -6.82 -23.46
N ALA A 342 13.87 -6.79 -22.85
CA ALA A 342 12.68 -6.21 -23.45
C ALA A 342 12.69 -4.67 -23.34
N THR A 343 12.59 -3.98 -24.48
CA THR A 343 12.60 -2.51 -24.55
C THR A 343 11.24 -1.89 -24.86
N ALA A 344 10.29 -2.68 -25.37
CA ALA A 344 8.95 -2.23 -25.74
C ALA A 344 7.86 -2.94 -24.91
N THR A 345 6.68 -2.32 -24.78
CA THR A 345 5.55 -2.83 -23.98
C THR A 345 5.18 -4.26 -24.35
N ASP A 346 5.01 -4.57 -25.63
CA ASP A 346 4.60 -5.89 -26.11
C ASP A 346 5.62 -6.98 -25.77
N ALA A 347 6.92 -6.67 -25.87
CA ALA A 347 7.99 -7.56 -25.45
C ALA A 347 7.99 -7.79 -23.93
N VAL A 348 7.79 -6.73 -23.12
CA VAL A 348 7.70 -6.85 -21.66
C VAL A 348 6.51 -7.73 -21.27
N GLU A 349 5.34 -7.48 -21.85
CA GLU A 349 4.13 -8.26 -21.57
C GLU A 349 4.23 -9.71 -22.06
N ALA A 350 4.92 -9.95 -23.18
CA ALA A 350 5.23 -11.30 -23.64
C ALA A 350 6.14 -12.05 -22.64
N CYS A 351 7.12 -11.36 -22.05
CA CYS A 351 7.94 -11.94 -20.99
C CYS A 351 7.10 -12.30 -19.76
N LEU A 352 6.20 -11.41 -19.32
CA LEU A 352 5.33 -11.63 -18.16
C LEU A 352 4.35 -12.80 -18.37
N ALA A 353 3.81 -12.93 -19.59
CA ALA A 353 2.88 -14.00 -19.95
C ALA A 353 3.57 -15.36 -20.17
N ALA A 354 4.91 -15.40 -20.29
CA ALA A 354 5.62 -16.65 -20.48
C ALA A 354 5.46 -17.56 -19.24
N PRO A 355 5.15 -18.84 -19.43
CA PRO A 355 5.09 -19.78 -18.32
C PRO A 355 6.46 -19.84 -17.65
N ALA A 356 6.48 -19.99 -16.32
CA ALA A 356 7.72 -20.29 -15.61
C ALA A 356 8.41 -21.47 -16.33
N PRO A 357 9.72 -21.40 -16.61
CA PRO A 357 10.43 -22.54 -17.17
C PRO A 357 10.17 -23.72 -16.23
N THR A 358 9.50 -24.76 -16.74
CA THR A 358 9.31 -26.00 -16.00
C THR A 358 10.69 -26.45 -15.59
N ALA A 359 10.94 -26.52 -14.28
CA ALA A 359 12.19 -27.04 -13.76
C ALA A 359 12.52 -28.31 -14.53
N VAL A 360 13.61 -28.27 -15.31
CA VAL A 360 14.10 -29.46 -15.99
C VAL A 360 14.28 -30.50 -14.88
N PRO A 361 13.71 -31.71 -14.98
CA PRO A 361 13.90 -32.72 -13.95
C PRO A 361 15.40 -32.97 -13.88
N THR A 362 16.04 -32.41 -12.86
CA THR A 362 17.46 -32.62 -12.63
C THR A 362 17.57 -34.09 -12.30
N ALA A 363 18.34 -34.83 -13.10
CA ALA A 363 18.53 -36.26 -12.93
C ALA A 363 18.81 -36.56 -11.45
N ALA A 364 17.96 -37.41 -10.87
CA ALA A 364 17.99 -37.76 -9.47
C ALA A 364 19.43 -38.07 -9.02
N ALA A 365 19.94 -37.25 -8.10
CA ALA A 365 21.10 -37.63 -7.32
C ALA A 365 20.78 -38.93 -6.55
N PRO A 366 21.73 -39.88 -6.43
CA PRO A 366 21.45 -41.16 -5.78
C PRO A 366 21.07 -40.95 -4.31
N SER A 367 19.91 -41.47 -3.92
CA SER A 367 19.42 -41.51 -2.54
C SER A 367 20.43 -42.19 -1.60
N PRO A 368 20.72 -41.62 -0.42
CA PRO A 368 21.26 -42.39 0.69
C PRO A 368 20.14 -43.27 1.30
N SER A 369 20.46 -44.55 1.50
CA SER A 369 19.61 -45.58 2.12
C SER A 369 19.36 -45.30 3.62
N PRO A 370 18.26 -45.80 4.23
CA PRO A 370 17.74 -45.32 5.51
C PRO A 370 18.17 -46.16 6.72
N SER A 371 18.32 -45.52 7.89
CA SER A 371 17.97 -46.02 9.24
C SER A 371 18.47 -45.07 10.35
N PRO A 372 17.90 -45.08 11.58
CA PRO A 372 16.49 -45.26 11.93
C PRO A 372 15.97 -44.21 12.95
N THR A 373 14.64 -44.05 12.95
CA THR A 373 13.76 -43.69 14.08
C THR A 373 14.02 -42.39 14.85
N MET A 374 13.21 -41.37 14.54
CA MET A 374 12.66 -40.49 15.57
C MET A 374 11.15 -40.33 15.31
N SER A 375 10.35 -40.61 16.34
CA SER A 375 8.88 -40.62 16.37
C SER A 375 8.28 -39.23 16.06
N PRO A 376 7.00 -39.15 15.64
CA PRO A 376 6.38 -37.90 15.17
C PRO A 376 6.07 -36.94 16.35
N PRO A 377 6.06 -35.61 16.11
CA PRO A 377 5.66 -34.66 17.14
C PRO A 377 4.12 -34.60 17.22
N ASP A 378 3.54 -35.30 18.20
CA ASP A 378 2.12 -35.21 18.57
C ASP A 378 1.78 -33.92 19.37
N HIS A 379 2.45 -32.80 19.09
CA HIS A 379 2.05 -31.52 19.68
C HIS A 379 2.35 -30.39 18.72
N VAL A 380 1.39 -30.08 17.85
CA VAL A 380 1.39 -28.80 17.15
C VAL A 380 0.99 -27.74 18.18
N ASP A 381 1.93 -26.86 18.53
CA ASP A 381 1.70 -25.72 19.42
C ASP A 381 0.86 -24.65 18.71
N CYS A 382 -0.42 -24.96 18.47
CA CYS A 382 -1.39 -23.96 18.06
C CYS A 382 -1.81 -23.12 19.25
N ALA A 383 -1.70 -21.80 19.09
CA ALA A 383 -2.22 -20.83 20.07
C ALA A 383 -3.67 -21.16 20.45
N ALA A 384 -4.02 -20.92 21.73
CA ALA A 384 -5.38 -21.07 22.24
C ALA A 384 -6.28 -19.88 21.82
N LEU A 385 -6.15 -19.43 20.57
CA LEU A 385 -6.97 -18.41 19.95
C LEU A 385 -8.26 -19.07 19.40
N TRP A 386 -9.39 -18.40 19.59
CA TRP A 386 -10.68 -18.82 19.04
C TRP A 386 -11.04 -17.98 17.80
N ASP A 387 -10.76 -18.54 16.63
CA ASP A 387 -11.08 -18.02 15.30
C ASP A 387 -11.51 -19.20 14.40
N PRO A 388 -12.75 -19.69 14.54
CA PRO A 388 -13.12 -21.03 14.11
C PRO A 388 -13.09 -21.18 12.58
N VAL A 389 -12.64 -22.34 12.12
CA VAL A 389 -12.70 -22.75 10.71
C VAL A 389 -13.45 -24.07 10.56
N CYS A 390 -14.12 -24.26 9.43
CA CYS A 390 -14.85 -25.48 9.12
C CYS A 390 -13.99 -26.34 8.20
N GLY A 391 -13.52 -27.48 8.71
CA GLY A 391 -12.76 -28.45 7.94
C GLY A 391 -13.63 -29.12 6.88
N GLY A 392 -13.02 -29.57 5.79
CA GLY A 392 -13.67 -30.37 4.74
C GLY A 392 -14.16 -31.74 5.24
N ASP A 393 -13.74 -32.13 6.44
CA ASP A 393 -14.22 -33.28 7.22
C ASP A 393 -15.53 -32.99 8.00
N GLY A 394 -16.01 -31.75 7.98
CA GLY A 394 -17.18 -31.29 8.73
C GLY A 394 -16.92 -31.00 10.21
N THR A 395 -15.65 -31.02 10.64
CA THR A 395 -15.25 -30.69 12.02
C THR A 395 -14.96 -29.20 12.14
N THR A 396 -15.46 -28.56 13.19
CA THR A 396 -15.03 -27.19 13.52
C THR A 396 -13.73 -27.22 14.30
N TYR A 397 -12.70 -26.58 13.76
CA TYR A 397 -11.41 -26.40 14.42
C TYR A 397 -11.36 -25.01 15.06
N SER A 398 -10.71 -24.89 16.22
CA SER A 398 -10.68 -23.61 16.97
C SER A 398 -9.94 -22.49 16.24
N ASN A 399 -9.05 -22.84 15.32
CA ASN A 399 -8.32 -21.94 14.43
C ASN A 399 -7.72 -22.72 13.25
N ALA A 400 -7.30 -21.97 12.21
CA ALA A 400 -6.62 -22.48 11.02
C ALA A 400 -5.46 -23.43 11.35
N CYS A 401 -4.60 -23.05 12.32
CA CYS A 401 -3.48 -23.89 12.75
C CYS A 401 -3.93 -25.30 13.18
N ARG A 402 -5.05 -25.43 13.91
CA ARG A 402 -5.55 -26.76 14.30
C ARG A 402 -6.09 -27.57 13.13
N ALA A 403 -6.64 -26.91 12.11
CA ALA A 403 -7.08 -27.57 10.89
C ALA A 403 -5.88 -28.03 10.03
N ASP A 404 -4.84 -27.18 9.92
CA ASP A 404 -3.58 -27.51 9.26
C ASP A 404 -2.83 -28.64 9.96
N ALA A 405 -2.79 -28.62 11.30
CA ALA A 405 -2.25 -29.70 12.13
C ALA A 405 -2.95 -31.04 11.91
N ALA A 406 -4.25 -31.00 11.62
CA ALA A 406 -5.05 -32.18 11.31
C ALA A 406 -4.96 -32.58 9.82
N GLY A 407 -4.26 -31.80 8.98
CA GLY A 407 -4.11 -32.06 7.55
C GLY A 407 -5.41 -31.95 6.76
N VAL A 408 -6.36 -31.11 7.22
CA VAL A 408 -7.65 -30.91 6.55
C VAL A 408 -7.71 -29.55 5.86
N THR A 409 -8.29 -29.49 4.66
CA THR A 409 -8.66 -28.22 4.02
C THR A 409 -9.81 -27.56 4.79
N TYR A 410 -9.92 -26.24 4.81
CA TYR A 410 -10.98 -25.54 5.56
C TYR A 410 -11.48 -24.26 4.90
N VAL A 411 -12.63 -23.77 5.39
CA VAL A 411 -13.17 -22.44 5.10
C VAL A 411 -13.34 -21.65 6.41
N SER A 412 -13.33 -20.32 6.34
CA SER A 412 -13.52 -19.46 7.51
C SER A 412 -14.92 -19.63 8.12
N GLY A 413 -15.00 -19.63 9.44
CA GLY A 413 -16.22 -19.82 10.23
C GLY A 413 -16.42 -21.26 10.72
N ALA A 414 -17.17 -21.43 11.81
CA ALA A 414 -17.52 -22.75 12.33
C ALA A 414 -18.42 -23.52 11.34
N CYS A 415 -18.35 -24.86 11.34
CA CYS A 415 -19.24 -25.66 10.52
C CYS A 415 -20.69 -25.42 10.92
N ALA A 416 -21.56 -25.24 9.92
CA ALA A 416 -22.99 -25.17 10.15
C ALA A 416 -23.44 -26.44 10.91
N ALA A 417 -24.08 -26.26 12.05
CA ALA A 417 -24.63 -27.38 12.81
C ALA A 417 -25.59 -28.15 11.89
N GLN A 418 -25.20 -29.35 11.47
CA GLN A 418 -26.13 -30.28 10.84
C GLN A 418 -27.23 -30.52 11.87
N ALA A 419 -28.42 -29.98 11.62
CA ALA A 419 -29.61 -30.31 12.38
C ALA A 419 -29.73 -31.84 12.36
N LEU A 420 -29.49 -32.46 13.52
CA LEU A 420 -29.62 -33.88 13.73
C LEU A 420 -31.03 -34.28 13.30
N ASN A 421 -31.12 -34.99 12.18
CA ASN A 421 -32.31 -35.73 11.78
C ASN A 421 -32.61 -36.74 12.89
N PHE A 422 -33.53 -36.39 13.78
CA PHE A 422 -34.18 -37.36 14.64
C PHE A 422 -34.99 -38.30 13.76
N ASN A 423 -34.44 -39.50 13.62
CA ASN A 423 -35.08 -40.65 13.03
C ASN A 423 -36.23 -41.09 13.97
N ILE A 424 -37.45 -40.58 13.74
CA ILE A 424 -38.67 -41.22 14.27
C ILE A 424 -39.27 -42.05 13.15
N THR A 425 -39.13 -43.37 13.29
CA THR A 425 -39.84 -44.35 12.48
C THR A 425 -41.28 -44.50 12.96
N SER A 426 -42.16 -44.69 11.98
CA SER A 426 -43.53 -45.24 12.02
C SER A 426 -44.68 -44.31 12.42
N GLY A 427 -45.63 -44.13 11.49
CA GLY A 427 -46.99 -43.73 11.84
C GLY A 427 -47.82 -43.00 10.77
N ALA A 428 -48.18 -43.70 9.69
CA ALA A 428 -49.43 -43.55 8.92
C ALA A 428 -49.88 -42.17 8.37
N ALA A 429 -50.02 -42.11 7.04
CA ALA A 429 -50.89 -41.16 6.34
C ALA A 429 -52.38 -41.35 6.73
N PRO A 430 -53.25 -40.34 6.52
CA PRO A 430 -53.85 -40.22 5.19
C PRO A 430 -54.06 -38.80 4.64
N ARG A 431 -54.24 -38.79 3.32
CA ARG A 431 -54.71 -37.76 2.39
C ARG A 431 -55.70 -36.74 2.97
N THR A 432 -55.56 -35.47 2.55
CA THR A 432 -56.59 -34.75 1.76
C THR A 432 -56.01 -33.52 1.05
N THR A 433 -56.57 -33.29 -0.14
CA THR A 433 -56.44 -32.22 -1.13
C THR A 433 -56.61 -30.78 -0.59
N SER A 434 -55.90 -29.81 -1.17
CA SER A 434 -56.53 -28.81 -2.07
C SER A 434 -55.48 -27.86 -2.67
N ALA A 435 -55.68 -27.57 -3.96
CA ALA A 435 -54.98 -26.56 -4.73
C ALA A 435 -55.46 -25.14 -4.36
N ALA A 436 -54.56 -24.16 -4.52
CA ALA A 436 -54.76 -22.71 -4.77
C ALA A 436 -53.52 -21.98 -4.23
N LEU A 437 -52.92 -20.95 -4.82
CA LEU A 437 -53.14 -20.21 -6.05
C LEU A 437 -51.82 -19.46 -6.30
N ALA A 438 -51.39 -19.36 -7.55
CA ALA A 438 -50.37 -18.41 -7.95
C ALA A 438 -51.01 -17.05 -8.29
N ALA A 439 -50.19 -16.00 -8.17
CA ALA A 439 -50.16 -14.77 -8.97
C ALA A 439 -50.77 -13.46 -8.43
N ALA A 440 -49.93 -12.42 -8.65
CA ALA A 440 -50.23 -11.01 -8.92
C ALA A 440 -50.44 -10.11 -7.66
N VAL A 441 -50.00 -8.84 -7.60
CA VAL A 441 -49.89 -7.77 -8.61
C VAL A 441 -48.85 -6.72 -8.12
N ALA A 442 -48.10 -6.15 -9.06
CA ALA A 442 -47.31 -4.92 -8.89
C ALA A 442 -48.14 -3.65 -9.17
N VAL A 443 -47.61 -2.49 -8.73
CA VAL A 443 -47.88 -1.10 -9.17
C VAL A 443 -48.74 -0.23 -8.24
N LEU A 444 -48.13 0.87 -7.75
CA LEU A 444 -48.52 2.30 -7.88
C LEU A 444 -47.60 3.11 -6.92
N ALA A 445 -46.55 3.82 -7.35
CA ALA A 445 -46.45 5.03 -8.20
C ALA A 445 -46.88 6.34 -7.50
N ALA A 446 -45.89 7.13 -7.08
CA ALA A 446 -45.78 8.58 -7.26
C ALA A 446 -44.34 9.01 -6.97
#